data_AF-A0A1F6EDW2-F1
#
_entry.id   AF-A0A1F6EDW2-F1
#
_cell.length_a   1.000
_cell.length_b   1.000
_cell.length_c   1.000
_cell.angle_alpha   90.00
_cell.angle_beta   90.00
_cell.angle_gamma   90.00
#
_symmetry.space_group_name_H-M   'P 1'
#
loop_
_entity.id
_entity.type
_entity.pdbx_description
1 polymer ?
#
loop_
_entity_poly.entity_id
_entity_poly.type
_entity_poly.pdbx_seq_one_letter_code
_entity_poly.pdbx_strand_id
1 'polypeptide(L)'
;MKGPMIIKLGGSIITEKKSGKPVARVREIKRLAREIAKAHRGRPLILLYGGGSFGHPLARQYRLSGRALSRGAFFGLGKTSAAMRVLGEVLAGALMD
;
A
#
# COMPACT_ATOMS: atom_id res chain seq x y z
N MET A 1 -6.53 17.29 24.08
CA MET A 1 -6.51 15.92 23.50
C MET A 1 -5.25 15.76 22.65
N LYS A 2 -4.57 14.60 22.67
CA LYS A 2 -3.42 14.37 21.77
C LYS A 2 -3.93 14.20 20.33
N GLY A 3 -3.31 14.88 19.37
CA GLY A 3 -3.67 14.78 17.94
C GLY A 3 -3.49 13.36 17.36
N PRO A 4 -3.94 13.12 16.12
CA PRO A 4 -3.85 11.80 15.50
C PRO A 4 -2.39 11.36 15.34
N MET A 5 -2.15 10.05 15.44
CA MET A 5 -0.92 9.42 14.99
C MET A 5 -1.06 9.12 13.50
N ILE A 6 -0.15 9.65 12.67
CA ILE A 6 -0.16 9.43 11.22
C ILE A 6 1.08 8.61 10.86
N ILE A 7 0.88 7.43 10.30
CA ILE A 7 1.97 6.51 9.90
C ILE A 7 1.86 6.25 8.41
N LYS A 8 2.98 6.36 7.69
CA LYS A 8 3.08 5.95 6.28
C LYS A 8 4.04 4.77 6.13
N LEU A 9 3.49 3.61 5.77
CA LEU A 9 4.28 2.43 5.44
C LEU A 9 4.83 2.55 4.02
N GLY A 10 6.15 2.64 3.90
CA GLY A 10 6.82 2.68 2.61
C GLY A 10 6.64 1.37 1.83
N GLY A 11 6.26 1.46 0.55
CA GLY A 11 6.06 0.28 -0.30
C GLY A 11 7.29 -0.64 -0.42
N SER A 12 8.50 -0.11 -0.24
CA SER A 12 9.75 -0.92 -0.20
C SER A 12 9.87 -1.82 1.03
N ILE A 13 9.18 -1.48 2.12
CA ILE A 13 9.20 -2.25 3.37
C ILE A 13 8.16 -3.36 3.30
N ILE A 14 6.97 -3.04 2.78
CA ILE A 14 5.81 -3.94 2.77
C ILE A 14 5.64 -4.75 1.47
N THR A 15 6.43 -4.48 0.43
CA THR A 15 6.40 -5.22 -0.84
C THR A 15 7.80 -5.56 -1.34
N GLU A 16 7.89 -6.55 -2.22
CA GLU A 16 9.13 -6.91 -2.90
C GLU A 16 9.24 -6.24 -4.27
N LYS A 17 10.17 -5.28 -4.41
CA LYS A 17 10.36 -4.52 -5.67
C LYS A 17 11.01 -5.34 -6.80
N LYS A 18 11.84 -6.34 -6.47
CA LYS A 18 12.66 -7.06 -7.46
C LYS A 18 11.96 -8.27 -8.11
N SER A 19 10.77 -8.65 -7.63
CA SER A 19 10.06 -9.83 -8.14
C SER A 19 9.40 -9.63 -9.51
N GLY A 20 9.28 -8.38 -9.98
CA GLY A 20 8.52 -8.04 -11.19
C GLY A 20 7.01 -8.31 -11.08
N LYS A 21 6.53 -8.75 -9.92
CA LYS A 21 5.15 -9.18 -9.63
C LYS A 21 4.63 -8.48 -8.36
N PRO A 22 3.31 -8.33 -8.19
CA PRO A 22 2.72 -7.80 -6.97
C PRO A 22 2.91 -8.80 -5.81
N VAL A 23 3.93 -8.58 -4.97
CA VAL A 23 4.31 -9.48 -3.88
C VAL A 23 4.38 -8.70 -2.57
N ALA A 24 3.52 -9.08 -1.61
CA ALA A 24 3.47 -8.50 -0.28
C ALA A 24 4.43 -9.22 0.67
N ARG A 25 5.15 -8.46 1.51
CA ARG A 25 6.00 -9.00 2.57
C ARG A 25 5.16 -9.26 3.81
N VAL A 26 4.34 -10.32 3.79
CA VAL A 26 3.35 -10.63 4.84
C VAL A 26 3.98 -10.67 6.24
N ARG A 27 5.19 -11.24 6.37
CA ARG A 27 5.92 -11.28 7.66
C ARG A 27 6.23 -9.88 8.20
N GLU A 28 6.73 -8.98 7.34
CA GLU A 28 7.03 -7.59 7.71
C GLU A 28 5.76 -6.82 8.04
N ILE A 29 4.69 -7.00 7.24
CA ILE A 29 3.39 -6.38 7.47
C ILE A 29 2.84 -6.77 8.84
N LYS A 30 2.83 -8.06 9.19
CA LYS A 30 2.37 -8.55 10.51
C LYS A 30 3.24 -8.04 11.65
N ARG A 31 4.57 -7.93 11.45
CA ARG A 31 5.46 -7.35 12.47
C ARG A 31 5.10 -5.87 12.72
N LEU A 32 4.97 -5.09 11.66
CA LEU A 32 4.63 -3.66 11.73
C LEU A 32 3.25 -3.43 12.35
N ALA A 33 2.25 -4.25 12.02
CA ALA A 33 0.92 -4.18 12.64
C ALA A 33 1.00 -4.29 14.17
N ARG A 34 1.75 -5.27 14.69
CA ARG A 34 1.97 -5.43 16.14
C ARG A 34 2.73 -4.26 16.77
N GLU A 35 3.72 -3.72 16.07
CA GLU A 35 4.46 -2.54 16.55
C GLU A 35 3.56 -1.30 16.64
N ILE A 36 2.71 -1.09 15.63
CA ILE A 36 1.72 0.01 15.60
C ILE A 36 0.69 -0.16 16.72
N ALA A 37 0.18 -1.37 16.94
CA ALA A 37 -0.75 -1.71 18.02
C ALA A 37 -0.17 -1.36 19.41
N LYS A 38 1.12 -1.63 19.63
CA LYS A 38 1.80 -1.26 20.88
C LYS A 38 2.01 0.26 21.02
N ALA A 39 2.21 0.96 19.90
CA ALA A 39 2.57 2.38 19.90
C ALA A 39 1.36 3.34 19.95
N HIS A 40 0.21 2.99 19.37
CA HIS A 40 -0.88 3.96 19.14
C HIS A 40 -1.55 4.46 20.43
N ARG A 41 -1.49 3.69 21.54
CA ARG A 41 -1.93 4.09 22.90
C ARG A 41 -3.29 4.80 22.93
N GLY A 42 -4.27 4.28 22.17
CA GLY A 42 -5.64 4.83 22.13
C GLY A 42 -5.80 6.18 21.41
N ARG A 43 -4.75 6.70 20.75
CA ARG A 43 -4.86 7.90 19.91
C ARG A 43 -5.53 7.54 18.56
N PRO A 44 -6.28 8.45 17.93
CA PRO A 44 -6.75 8.25 16.56
C PRO A 44 -5.56 7.93 15.63
N LEU A 45 -5.70 6.91 14.79
CA LEU A 45 -4.65 6.44 13.88
C LEU A 45 -5.07 6.67 12.43
N ILE A 46 -4.19 7.29 11.65
CA ILE A 46 -4.28 7.35 10.19
C ILE A 46 -3.13 6.53 9.62
N LEU A 47 -3.45 5.40 8.99
CA LEU A 47 -2.47 4.53 8.36
C LEU A 47 -2.49 4.73 6.85
N LEU A 48 -1.35 5.13 6.31
CA LEU A 48 -1.08 5.28 4.88
C LEU A 48 -0.14 4.17 4.45
N TYR A 49 -0.25 3.73 3.20
CA TYR A 49 0.69 2.76 2.63
C TYR A 49 1.10 3.14 1.20
N GLY A 50 2.34 2.83 0.84
CA GLY A 50 2.85 2.99 -0.51
C GLY A 50 2.53 1.78 -1.38
N GLY A 51 2.36 1.99 -2.69
CA GLY A 51 1.95 0.93 -3.59
C GLY A 51 2.99 -0.13 -3.93
N GLY A 52 4.28 0.19 -3.79
CA GLY A 52 5.35 -0.80 -3.99
C GLY A 52 5.23 -1.54 -5.33
N SER A 53 5.42 -2.86 -5.30
CA SER A 53 5.26 -3.72 -6.50
C SER A 53 3.82 -3.90 -6.98
N PHE A 54 2.81 -3.49 -6.20
CA PHE A 54 1.40 -3.49 -6.62
C PHE A 54 1.01 -2.24 -7.41
N GLY A 55 1.71 -1.12 -7.19
CA GLY A 55 1.40 0.17 -7.83
C GLY A 55 2.38 0.54 -8.94
N HIS A 56 3.67 0.69 -8.59
CA HIS A 56 4.65 1.34 -9.48
C HIS A 56 4.82 0.64 -10.84
N PRO A 57 4.90 -0.71 -10.94
CA PRO A 57 5.05 -1.38 -12.23
C PRO A 57 3.87 -1.10 -13.17
N LEU A 58 2.63 -1.21 -12.68
CA LEU A 58 1.43 -0.98 -13.48
C LEU A 58 1.26 0.49 -13.85
N ALA A 59 1.47 1.40 -12.89
CA ALA A 59 1.40 2.84 -13.15
C ALA A 59 2.40 3.28 -14.24
N ARG A 60 3.61 2.69 -14.25
CA ARG A 60 4.63 2.93 -15.27
C ARG A 60 4.25 2.30 -16.61
N GLN A 61 3.79 1.04 -16.61
CA GLN A 61 3.37 0.31 -17.82
C GLN A 61 2.26 1.07 -18.57
N TYR A 62 1.27 1.58 -17.84
CA TYR A 62 0.12 2.30 -18.41
C TYR A 62 0.31 3.82 -18.45
N ARG A 63 1.50 4.31 -18.09
CA ARG A 63 1.88 5.73 -18.18
C ARG A 63 0.88 6.67 -17.48
N LEU A 64 0.45 6.30 -16.27
CA LEU A 64 -0.63 6.95 -15.52
C LEU A 64 -0.26 8.30 -14.89
N SER A 65 0.99 8.75 -15.01
CA SER A 65 1.47 10.02 -14.44
C SER A 65 1.85 11.02 -15.53
N GLY A 66 1.58 12.31 -15.27
CA GLY A 66 2.12 13.43 -16.05
C GLY A 66 1.48 13.66 -17.42
N ARG A 67 0.28 13.14 -17.66
CA ARG A 67 -0.46 13.32 -18.92
C ARG A 67 -1.96 13.10 -18.74
N ALA A 68 -2.78 13.60 -19.66
CA ALA A 68 -4.19 13.27 -19.74
C ALA A 68 -4.39 11.75 -19.98
N LEU A 69 -5.42 11.17 -19.36
CA LEU A 69 -5.70 9.74 -19.46
C LEU A 69 -6.30 9.40 -20.83
N SER A 70 -5.58 8.61 -21.63
CA SER A 70 -6.14 7.99 -22.84
C SER A 70 -7.08 6.82 -22.48
N ARG A 71 -7.89 6.31 -23.43
CA ARG A 71 -8.73 5.11 -23.19
C ARG A 71 -7.93 3.92 -22.62
N GLY A 72 -6.71 3.68 -23.12
CA GLY A 72 -5.83 2.63 -22.57
C GLY A 72 -5.34 2.91 -21.15
N ALA A 73 -5.19 4.19 -20.78
CA ALA A 73 -4.82 4.60 -19.43
C ALA A 73 -5.96 4.37 -18.42
N PHE A 74 -7.23 4.44 -18.83
CA PHE A 74 -8.37 4.07 -17.95
C PHE A 74 -8.31 2.61 -17.51
N PHE A 75 -8.02 1.70 -18.44
CA PHE A 75 -7.83 0.29 -18.11
C PHE A 75 -6.65 0.09 -17.15
N GLY A 76 -5.55 0.79 -17.40
CA GLY A 76 -4.38 0.80 -16.52
C GLY A 76 -4.67 1.33 -15.12
N LEU A 77 -5.48 2.39 -15.01
CA LEU A 77 -5.94 2.93 -13.74
C LEU A 77 -6.74 1.88 -12.97
N GLY A 78 -7.72 1.23 -13.61
CA GLY A 78 -8.50 0.15 -13.01
C GLY A 78 -7.63 -0.99 -12.49
N LYS A 79 -6.71 -1.50 -13.33
CA LYS A 79 -5.74 -2.54 -12.92
C LYS A 79 -4.86 -2.13 -11.75
N THR A 80 -4.33 -0.90 -11.79
CA THR A 80 -3.45 -0.38 -10.73
C THR A 80 -4.22 -0.23 -9.43
N SER A 81 -5.43 0.34 -9.46
CA SER A 81 -6.29 0.46 -8.29
C SER A 81 -6.71 -0.89 -7.72
N ALA A 82 -7.03 -1.87 -8.57
CA ALA A 82 -7.36 -3.23 -8.11
C ALA A 82 -6.17 -3.89 -7.40
N ALA A 83 -4.97 -3.82 -7.98
CA ALA A 83 -3.76 -4.34 -7.34
C ALA A 83 -3.48 -3.64 -5.99
N MET A 84 -3.63 -2.31 -5.95
CA MET A 84 -3.48 -1.54 -4.71
C MET A 84 -4.48 -1.96 -3.62
N ARG A 85 -5.73 -2.29 -4.00
CA ARG A 85 -6.74 -2.80 -3.06
C ARG A 85 -6.36 -4.15 -2.47
N VAL A 86 -5.82 -5.07 -3.27
CA VAL A 86 -5.29 -6.36 -2.77
C VAL A 86 -4.21 -6.15 -1.71
N LEU A 87 -3.28 -5.21 -1.92
CA LEU A 87 -2.29 -4.86 -0.89
C LEU A 87 -2.96 -4.28 0.37
N GLY A 88 -3.99 -3.45 0.19
CA GLY A 88 -4.79 -2.90 1.28
C GLY A 88 -5.50 -3.98 2.10
N GLU A 89 -6.04 -5.02 1.46
CA GLU A 89 -6.69 -6.16 2.13
C GLU A 89 -5.69 -6.96 2.96
N VAL A 90 -4.47 -7.20 2.45
CA VAL A 90 -3.40 -7.87 3.22
C VAL A 90 -3.02 -7.04 4.45
N LEU A 91 -2.91 -5.72 4.30
CA LEU A 91 -2.63 -4.82 5.42
C LEU A 91 -3.76 -4.80 6.44
N ALA A 92 -5.01 -4.70 5.98
CA ALA A 92 -6.19 -4.70 6.85
C ALA A 92 -6.30 -6.01 7.63
N GLY A 93 -6.12 -7.15 6.97
CA GLY A 93 -6.13 -8.47 7.62
C GLY A 93 -5.06 -8.57 8.71
N ALA A 94 -3.85 -8.06 8.48
CA ALA A 94 -2.79 -8.07 9.49
C ALA A 94 -3.06 -7.17 10.71
N LEU A 95 -4.01 -6.23 10.62
CA LEU A 95 -4.46 -5.43 11.77
C LEU A 95 -5.57 -6.14 12.58
N MET A 96 -6.15 -7.22 12.03
CA MET A 96 -7.14 -8.06 12.71
C MET A 96 -6.52 -9.29 13.38
N ASP A 97 -5.22 -9.53 13.16
CA ASP A 97 -4.39 -10.55 13.81
C ASP A 97 -3.91 -10.10 15.21
#